data_AF-R9AWD6-F1
#
_entry.id   AF-R9AWD6-F1
#
_cell.length_a   1.000
_cell.length_b   1.000
_cell.length_c   1.000
_cell.angle_alpha   90.00
_cell.angle_beta   90.00
_cell.angle_gamma   90.00
#
_symmetry.space_group_name_H-M   'P 1'
#
loop_
_entity.id
_entity.type
_entity.pdbx_description
1 polymer ?
#
loop_
_entity_poly.entity_id
_entity_poly.type
_entity_poly.pdbx_seq_one_letter_code
_entity_poly.pdbx_strand_id
1 'polypeptide(L)'
;MHMDILSLLTPINEQSPCGEDYSFSNEFHAIKKAKTQDDVLLDQGDWVTEPKQADWDFVASTSIDLLQSKSKDIRLLTWLSEAWANLYGFEGVSKSLELSHRLLEQYWLTLHPEVEDEDLDQRIGLLQGLINQLPLLIKKVSLINHAPYYHLLDYDNFLYHENIRRKQSDDYEGSSSPTELEQFEQALSNTDKNFQRQNYQHFNEILQQWATLKQVLDDLLGLDSPSFAAIDSSLNNIHITLKKIYKTDQFEQSTQTIITEIETSTTPMVQHVTTQSAAPQNQLSFQPQVQSHVENREQAMRVLQEIATYFQQNEPHSPVSYMLQKTIKWSQMPLHEWLTQVIKDEHPLQMLQDTLGVQPKNEYE
;
A
#
# COMPACT_ATOMS: atom_id res chain seq x y z
N MET A 1 -4.29 5.72 25.40
CA MET A 1 -5.66 6.14 25.07
C MET A 1 -6.15 5.17 24.00
N HIS A 2 -7.26 4.45 24.21
CA HIS A 2 -7.78 3.54 23.18
C HIS A 2 -8.52 4.39 22.14
N MET A 3 -8.23 4.21 20.85
CA MET A 3 -8.95 4.89 19.76
C MET A 3 -10.35 4.26 19.63
N ASP A 4 -11.28 4.65 20.51
CA ASP A 4 -12.67 4.20 20.47
C ASP A 4 -13.46 4.98 19.41
N ILE A 5 -13.50 4.42 18.20
CA ILE A 5 -14.25 5.00 17.08
C ILE A 5 -15.77 4.92 17.28
N LEU A 6 -16.29 4.05 18.16
CA LEU A 6 -17.75 3.87 18.29
C LEU A 6 -18.41 5.15 18.83
N SER A 7 -17.75 5.80 19.80
CA SER A 7 -18.17 7.11 20.30
C SER A 7 -18.19 8.20 19.23
N LEU A 8 -17.35 8.09 18.19
CA LEU A 8 -17.29 9.05 17.09
C LEU A 8 -18.37 8.81 16.03
N LEU A 9 -19.00 7.64 16.05
CA LEU A 9 -20.08 7.25 15.13
C LEU A 9 -21.47 7.48 15.72
N THR A 10 -21.58 7.88 16.99
CA THR A 10 -22.88 8.23 17.57
C THR A 10 -23.41 9.53 16.96
N PRO A 11 -24.71 9.64 16.64
CA PRO A 11 -25.27 10.88 16.12
C PRO A 11 -25.08 12.02 17.12
N ILE A 12 -24.87 13.25 16.62
CA ILE A 12 -24.72 14.44 17.47
C ILE A 12 -26.00 14.67 18.29
N ASN A 13 -27.16 14.61 17.63
CA ASN A 13 -28.47 14.53 18.26
C ASN A 13 -29.49 13.89 17.30
N GLU A 14 -30.70 13.59 17.79
CA GLU A 14 -31.73 12.89 17.01
C GLU A 14 -32.26 13.69 15.81
N GLN A 15 -32.24 15.03 15.88
CA GLN A 15 -32.82 15.91 14.85
C GLN A 15 -31.80 16.31 13.78
N SER A 16 -30.54 16.44 14.17
CA SER A 16 -29.40 16.69 13.29
C SER A 16 -28.27 15.70 13.64
N PRO A 17 -28.28 14.50 13.05
CA PRO A 17 -27.29 13.46 13.34
C PRO A 17 -25.85 13.89 13.03
N CYS A 18 -25.67 14.77 12.06
CA CYS A 18 -24.37 15.32 11.65
C CYS A 18 -24.03 16.68 12.28
N GLY A 19 -24.95 17.29 13.03
CA GLY A 19 -24.73 18.60 13.64
C GLY A 19 -24.65 19.72 12.62
N GLU A 20 -23.87 20.75 12.92
CA GLU A 20 -23.78 21.98 12.11
C GLU A 20 -22.49 22.01 11.27
N ASP A 21 -22.45 22.84 10.22
CA ASP A 21 -21.21 23.08 9.46
C ASP A 21 -20.27 23.99 10.27
N TYR A 22 -19.07 23.49 10.55
CA TYR A 22 -18.02 24.19 11.29
C TYR A 22 -16.94 24.82 10.38
N SER A 23 -17.16 24.91 9.05
CA SER A 23 -16.24 25.48 8.04
C SER A 23 -15.49 26.74 8.49
N PHE A 24 -16.21 27.68 9.11
CA PHE A 24 -15.73 29.01 9.50
C PHE A 24 -15.55 29.17 11.02
N SER A 25 -15.58 28.06 11.76
CA SER A 25 -15.42 28.06 13.21
C SER A 25 -13.98 28.34 13.63
N ASN A 26 -13.81 28.90 14.83
CA ASN A 26 -12.48 29.14 15.41
C ASN A 26 -11.71 27.82 15.61
N GLU A 27 -12.43 26.73 15.88
CA GLU A 27 -11.92 25.39 16.09
C GLU A 27 -11.31 24.84 14.79
N PHE A 28 -12.00 24.95 13.65
CA PHE A 28 -11.42 24.58 12.34
C PHE A 28 -10.19 25.42 11.99
N HIS A 29 -10.22 26.72 12.30
CA HIS A 29 -9.06 27.58 12.13
C HIS A 29 -7.89 27.16 13.05
N ALA A 30 -8.18 26.79 14.29
CA ALA A 30 -7.18 26.33 15.25
C ALA A 30 -6.56 25.00 14.81
N ILE A 31 -7.35 24.03 14.34
CA ILE A 31 -6.84 22.77 13.80
C ILE A 31 -5.90 23.02 12.62
N LYS A 32 -6.33 23.83 11.63
CA LYS A 32 -5.50 24.19 10.47
C LYS A 32 -4.17 24.82 10.90
N LYS A 33 -4.19 25.70 11.89
CA LYS A 33 -2.99 26.32 12.44
C LYS A 33 -2.09 25.29 13.15
N ALA A 34 -2.67 24.38 13.93
CA ALA A 34 -1.95 23.39 14.72
C ALA A 34 -1.27 22.32 13.87
N LYS A 35 -1.84 21.90 12.73
CA LYS A 35 -1.21 20.94 11.82
C LYS A 35 -0.09 21.52 10.94
N THR A 36 0.13 22.83 10.97
CA THR A 36 1.16 23.48 10.15
C THR A 36 2.52 23.31 10.83
N GLN A 37 3.47 22.73 10.12
CA GLN A 37 4.87 22.60 10.52
C GLN A 37 5.79 23.30 9.52
N ASP A 38 6.87 23.92 10.00
CA ASP A 38 7.90 24.53 9.14
C ASP A 38 8.90 23.47 8.65
N ASP A 39 9.41 23.63 7.44
CA ASP A 39 10.47 22.76 6.92
C ASP A 39 11.82 23.18 7.51
N VAL A 40 12.40 22.30 8.32
CA VAL A 40 13.67 22.53 9.02
C VAL A 40 14.86 22.55 8.05
N LEU A 41 14.71 22.04 6.83
CA LEU A 41 15.76 22.05 5.81
C LEU A 41 15.83 23.37 5.01
N LEU A 42 14.85 24.26 5.17
CA LEU A 42 14.88 25.58 4.53
C LEU A 42 15.79 26.54 5.30
N ASP A 43 16.70 27.21 4.58
CA ASP A 43 17.54 28.27 5.12
C ASP A 43 16.67 29.44 5.60
N GLN A 44 16.66 29.69 6.92
CA GLN A 44 15.88 30.76 7.55
C GLN A 44 16.54 32.15 7.35
N GLY A 45 17.74 32.22 6.74
CA GLY A 45 18.51 33.44 6.62
C GLY A 45 18.88 34.03 7.99
N ASP A 46 18.99 35.35 8.08
CA ASP A 46 19.43 36.05 9.30
C ASP A 46 18.39 36.06 10.45
N TRP A 47 17.20 35.51 10.24
CA TRP A 47 16.12 35.46 11.23
C TRP A 47 15.86 34.03 11.68
N VAL A 48 16.60 33.57 12.69
CA VAL A 48 16.39 32.24 13.28
C VAL A 48 15.19 32.29 14.21
N THR A 49 14.07 31.69 13.78
CA THR A 49 12.91 31.43 14.64
C THR A 49 12.85 29.93 14.97
N GLU A 50 12.37 29.58 16.16
CA GLU A 50 12.10 28.17 16.46
C GLU A 50 11.12 27.61 15.41
N PRO A 51 11.49 26.54 14.69
CA PRO A 51 10.62 25.99 13.64
C PRO A 51 9.30 25.58 14.27
N LYS A 52 8.20 26.04 13.68
CA LYS A 52 6.88 25.65 14.14
C LYS A 52 6.71 24.15 13.98
N GLN A 53 6.42 23.46 15.07
CA GLN A 53 6.07 22.05 15.07
C GLN A 53 4.55 21.88 15.07
N ALA A 54 4.08 20.82 14.42
CA ALA A 54 2.67 20.47 14.47
C ALA A 54 2.30 19.94 15.86
N ASP A 55 1.15 20.38 16.38
CA ASP A 55 0.58 19.89 17.64
C ASP A 55 -0.47 18.82 17.33
N TRP A 56 0.00 17.59 17.14
CA TRP A 56 -0.87 16.46 16.75
C TRP A 56 -1.85 16.08 17.86
N ASP A 57 -1.48 16.22 19.13
CA ASP A 57 -2.38 16.00 20.26
C ASP A 57 -3.55 16.98 20.24
N PHE A 58 -3.29 18.27 19.99
CA PHE A 58 -4.34 19.28 19.82
C PHE A 58 -5.23 18.98 18.60
N VAL A 59 -4.64 18.61 17.46
CA VAL A 59 -5.40 18.26 16.26
C VAL A 59 -6.31 17.06 16.53
N ALA A 60 -5.80 16.01 17.17
CA ALA A 60 -6.57 14.81 17.49
C ALA A 60 -7.70 15.12 18.48
N SER A 61 -7.39 15.73 19.62
CA SER A 61 -8.38 16.04 20.67
C SER A 61 -9.48 16.96 20.16
N THR A 62 -9.13 18.06 19.48
CA THR A 62 -10.13 19.00 18.94
C THR A 62 -10.99 18.34 17.86
N SER A 63 -10.41 17.52 16.98
CA SER A 63 -11.17 16.82 15.94
C SER A 63 -12.12 15.78 16.54
N ILE A 64 -11.69 15.06 17.58
CA ILE A 64 -12.52 14.10 18.33
C ILE A 64 -13.69 14.83 19.00
N ASP A 65 -13.43 15.92 19.71
CA ASP A 65 -14.46 16.69 20.42
C ASP A 65 -15.53 17.23 19.45
N LEU A 66 -15.10 17.73 18.29
CA LEU A 66 -16.00 18.19 17.23
C LEU A 66 -16.82 17.04 16.64
N LEU A 67 -16.16 15.93 16.29
CA LEU A 67 -16.84 14.73 15.77
C LEU A 67 -17.85 14.19 16.78
N GLN A 68 -17.57 14.21 18.08
CA GLN A 68 -18.48 13.68 19.09
C GLN A 68 -19.67 14.58 19.37
N SER A 69 -19.48 15.90 19.35
CA SER A 69 -20.46 16.82 19.96
C SER A 69 -21.02 17.91 19.04
N LYS A 70 -20.36 18.21 17.91
CA LYS A 70 -20.67 19.41 17.10
C LYS A 70 -20.96 19.12 15.63
N SER A 71 -20.10 18.37 14.96
CA SER A 71 -20.11 18.25 13.50
C SER A 71 -19.52 16.93 13.03
N LYS A 72 -20.24 16.21 12.17
CA LYS A 72 -19.70 15.11 11.37
C LYS A 72 -19.26 15.68 10.03
N ASP A 73 -17.96 15.69 9.77
CA ASP A 73 -17.39 16.41 8.62
C ASP A 73 -16.23 15.65 8.00
N ILE A 74 -16.20 15.56 6.66
CA ILE A 74 -15.14 14.88 5.91
C ILE A 74 -13.76 15.51 6.19
N ARG A 75 -13.69 16.83 6.40
CA ARG A 75 -12.43 17.54 6.69
C ARG A 75 -11.80 17.08 8.01
N LEU A 76 -12.64 16.79 9.00
CA LEU A 76 -12.19 16.26 10.30
C LEU A 76 -11.59 14.85 10.15
N LEU A 77 -12.10 14.04 9.22
CA LEU A 77 -11.51 12.71 8.93
C LEU A 77 -10.08 12.82 8.41
N THR A 78 -9.82 13.79 7.53
CA THR A 78 -8.47 14.08 7.00
C THR A 78 -7.51 14.50 8.11
N TRP A 79 -7.89 15.47 8.94
CA TRP A 79 -7.00 15.97 10.00
C TRP A 79 -6.79 14.94 11.12
N LEU A 80 -7.83 14.20 11.48
CA LEU A 80 -7.72 13.15 12.47
C LEU A 80 -6.87 11.99 11.96
N SER A 81 -6.94 11.65 10.67
CA SER A 81 -6.05 10.66 10.05
C SER A 81 -4.59 11.07 10.12
N GLU A 82 -4.28 12.34 9.82
CA GLU A 82 -2.92 12.87 9.96
C GLU A 82 -2.44 12.79 11.42
N ALA A 83 -3.26 13.25 12.38
CA ALA A 83 -2.89 13.25 13.78
C ALA A 83 -2.69 11.83 14.33
N TRP A 84 -3.61 10.91 14.04
CA TRP A 84 -3.49 9.52 14.50
C TRP A 84 -2.34 8.78 13.84
N ALA A 85 -2.00 9.08 12.58
CA ALA A 85 -0.79 8.52 11.96
C ALA A 85 0.49 8.94 12.71
N ASN A 86 0.57 10.21 13.12
CA ASN A 86 1.74 10.73 13.84
C ASN A 86 1.79 10.27 15.31
N LEU A 87 0.64 10.11 15.97
CA LEU A 87 0.58 9.72 17.39
C LEU A 87 0.61 8.21 17.61
N TYR A 88 0.00 7.45 16.70
CA TYR A 88 -0.31 6.01 16.87
C TYR A 88 0.15 5.15 15.70
N GLY A 89 0.90 5.71 14.74
CA GLY A 89 1.51 4.96 13.65
C GLY A 89 0.50 4.23 12.77
N PHE A 90 0.81 2.97 12.41
CA PHE A 90 -0.05 2.16 11.54
C PHE A 90 -1.42 1.87 12.16
N GLU A 91 -1.50 1.68 13.49
CA GLU A 91 -2.79 1.48 14.18
C GLU A 91 -3.69 2.71 13.98
N GLY A 92 -3.11 3.91 14.13
CA GLY A 92 -3.80 5.17 13.93
C GLY A 92 -4.36 5.35 12.53
N VAL A 93 -3.54 5.03 11.51
CA VAL A 93 -3.98 5.06 10.11
C VAL A 93 -5.10 4.05 9.86
N SER A 94 -4.99 2.83 10.40
CA SER A 94 -6.03 1.81 10.25
C SER A 94 -7.36 2.28 10.85
N LYS A 95 -7.32 2.79 12.09
CA LYS A 95 -8.51 3.27 12.79
C LYS A 95 -9.13 4.50 12.14
N SER A 96 -8.33 5.38 11.55
CA SER A 96 -8.85 6.56 10.86
C SER A 96 -9.53 6.20 9.53
N LEU A 97 -9.00 5.20 8.80
CA LEU A 97 -9.69 4.65 7.63
C LEU A 97 -10.99 3.93 8.02
N GLU A 98 -10.96 3.15 9.10
CA GLU A 98 -12.16 2.48 9.63
C GLU A 98 -13.26 3.49 9.98
N LEU A 99 -12.89 4.56 10.70
CA LEU A 99 -13.79 5.66 11.01
C LEU A 99 -14.33 6.32 9.73
N SER A 100 -13.45 6.57 8.76
CA SER A 100 -13.82 7.29 7.53
C SER A 100 -14.90 6.56 6.75
N HIS A 101 -14.69 5.28 6.44
CA HIS A 101 -15.69 4.55 5.64
C HIS A 101 -17.00 4.36 6.41
N ARG A 102 -16.96 4.06 7.72
CA ARG A 102 -18.19 3.89 8.53
C ARG A 102 -18.99 5.18 8.61
N LEU A 103 -18.32 6.31 8.78
CA LEU A 103 -18.97 7.61 8.89
C LEU A 103 -19.56 8.05 7.55
N LEU A 104 -18.87 7.76 6.44
CA LEU A 104 -19.41 7.94 5.09
C LEU A 104 -20.65 7.06 4.85
N GLU A 105 -20.57 5.75 5.11
CA GLU A 105 -21.69 4.81 4.96
C GLU A 105 -22.93 5.24 5.78
N GLN A 106 -22.71 5.62 7.03
CA GLN A 106 -23.79 5.89 7.98
C GLN A 106 -24.45 7.25 7.75
N TYR A 107 -23.68 8.26 7.32
CA TYR A 107 -24.12 9.65 7.34
C TYR A 107 -24.08 10.37 6.00
N TRP A 108 -23.74 9.68 4.90
CA TRP A 108 -23.52 10.30 3.57
C TRP A 108 -24.48 11.44 3.24
N LEU A 109 -25.79 11.24 3.36
CA LEU A 109 -26.78 12.25 2.94
C LEU A 109 -26.71 13.57 3.73
N THR A 110 -26.32 13.53 5.01
CA THR A 110 -26.33 14.69 5.91
C THR A 110 -24.93 15.09 6.38
N LEU A 111 -23.90 14.42 5.87
CA LEU A 111 -22.51 14.65 6.27
C LEU A 111 -22.01 16.02 5.78
N HIS A 112 -21.18 16.70 6.57
CA HIS A 112 -20.58 17.97 6.13
C HIS A 112 -19.34 17.76 5.25
N PRO A 113 -19.14 18.57 4.20
CA PRO A 113 -20.09 19.57 3.68
C PRO A 113 -21.32 18.90 3.03
N GLU A 114 -22.50 19.49 3.24
CA GLU A 114 -23.73 19.04 2.60
C GLU A 114 -23.64 19.18 1.08
N VAL A 115 -24.31 18.29 0.36
CA VAL A 115 -24.36 18.32 -1.12
C VAL A 115 -25.46 19.28 -1.53
N GLU A 116 -25.09 20.33 -2.27
CA GLU A 116 -26.02 21.30 -2.86
C GLU A 116 -26.21 20.99 -4.36
N ASP A 117 -27.44 21.05 -4.86
CA ASP A 117 -27.77 20.88 -6.29
C ASP A 117 -27.20 19.60 -6.96
N GLU A 118 -27.06 18.51 -6.19
CA GLU A 118 -26.45 17.24 -6.63
C GLU A 118 -24.96 17.35 -7.02
N ASP A 119 -24.28 18.46 -6.65
CA ASP A 119 -22.86 18.69 -6.92
C ASP A 119 -21.96 18.00 -5.88
N LEU A 120 -21.27 16.94 -6.30
CA LEU A 120 -20.37 16.15 -5.46
C LEU A 120 -18.92 16.68 -5.46
N ASP A 121 -18.57 17.70 -6.26
CA ASP A 121 -17.19 18.11 -6.51
C ASP A 121 -16.44 18.45 -5.21
N GLN A 122 -17.10 19.16 -4.28
CA GLN A 122 -16.48 19.51 -3.00
C GLN A 122 -16.13 18.27 -2.18
N ARG A 123 -17.05 17.31 -2.07
CA ARG A 123 -16.82 16.06 -1.33
C ARG A 123 -15.76 15.22 -2.02
N ILE A 124 -15.82 15.09 -3.33
CA ILE A 124 -14.83 14.36 -4.13
C ILE A 124 -13.44 14.96 -3.90
N GLY A 125 -13.29 16.29 -3.96
CA GLY A 125 -12.00 16.95 -3.70
C GLY A 125 -11.47 16.70 -2.29
N LEU A 126 -12.33 16.73 -1.27
CA LEU A 126 -11.95 16.44 0.12
C LEU A 126 -11.52 14.98 0.31
N LEU A 127 -12.27 14.04 -0.28
CA LEU A 127 -11.98 12.62 -0.24
C LEU A 127 -10.71 12.28 -1.03
N GLN A 128 -10.49 12.91 -2.18
CA GLN A 128 -9.23 12.83 -2.92
C GLN A 128 -8.05 13.32 -2.08
N GLY A 129 -8.23 14.42 -1.33
CA GLY A 129 -7.25 14.90 -0.37
C GLY A 129 -6.92 13.85 0.71
N LEU A 130 -7.94 13.23 1.29
CA LEU A 130 -7.81 12.16 2.29
C LEU A 130 -7.06 10.93 1.74
N ILE A 131 -7.40 10.44 0.54
CA ILE A 131 -6.79 9.24 -0.03
C ILE A 131 -5.37 9.50 -0.54
N ASN A 132 -5.09 10.67 -1.12
CA ASN A 132 -3.79 10.97 -1.73
C ASN A 132 -2.69 11.16 -0.68
N GLN A 133 -3.01 11.57 0.53
CA GLN A 133 -2.03 11.67 1.62
C GLN A 133 -1.66 10.30 2.23
N LEU A 134 -2.51 9.28 2.06
CA LEU A 134 -2.38 8.00 2.75
C LEU A 134 -0.99 7.34 2.56
N PRO A 135 -0.43 7.23 1.34
CA PRO A 135 0.88 6.63 1.17
C PRO A 135 1.99 7.38 1.90
N LEU A 136 1.95 8.72 1.91
CA LEU A 136 2.95 9.53 2.59
C LEU A 136 2.86 9.37 4.12
N LEU A 137 1.64 9.36 4.67
CA LEU A 137 1.42 9.13 6.10
C LEU A 137 2.00 7.78 6.53
N ILE A 138 1.68 6.71 5.79
CA ILE A 138 2.19 5.35 6.04
C ILE A 138 3.71 5.32 5.95
N LYS A 139 4.31 6.00 4.96
CA LYS A 139 5.78 6.03 4.80
C LYS A 139 6.50 6.81 5.91
N LYS A 140 5.81 7.68 6.63
CA LYS A 140 6.35 8.44 7.78
C LYS A 140 6.19 7.72 9.12
N VAL A 141 5.45 6.61 9.17
CA VAL A 141 5.32 5.80 10.40
C VAL A 141 6.67 5.19 10.76
N SER A 142 7.07 5.32 12.03
CA SER A 142 8.29 4.73 12.56
C SER A 142 8.26 3.20 12.52
N LEU A 143 9.32 2.61 11.97
CA LEU A 143 9.52 1.16 11.89
C LEU A 143 10.18 0.57 13.13
N ILE A 144 10.74 1.44 13.98
CA ILE A 144 11.40 1.11 15.25
C ILE A 144 10.86 1.99 16.37
N ASN A 145 10.92 1.51 17.61
CA ASN A 145 10.35 2.18 18.80
C ASN A 145 11.39 2.88 19.67
N HIS A 146 12.58 3.13 19.14
CA HIS A 146 13.65 3.88 19.80
C HIS A 146 14.32 4.84 18.82
N ALA A 147 14.97 5.88 19.35
CA ALA A 147 15.71 6.84 18.54
C ALA A 147 16.72 6.11 17.62
N PRO A 148 16.87 6.56 16.34
CA PRO A 148 16.32 7.79 15.77
C PRO A 148 14.92 7.67 15.13
N TYR A 149 14.15 6.60 15.40
CA TYR A 149 12.77 6.42 14.91
C TYR A 149 12.62 6.35 13.37
N TYR A 150 13.53 5.62 12.71
CA TYR A 150 13.54 5.47 11.25
C TYR A 150 12.18 5.07 10.66
N HIS A 151 11.84 5.67 9.53
CA HIS A 151 10.63 5.41 8.76
C HIS A 151 10.94 4.94 7.33
N LEU A 152 9.92 4.55 6.54
CA LEU A 152 10.14 4.05 5.18
C LEU A 152 10.78 5.07 4.24
N LEU A 153 10.53 6.37 4.41
CA LEU A 153 11.23 7.39 3.60
C LEU A 153 12.74 7.38 3.85
N ASP A 154 13.19 7.08 5.08
CA ASP A 154 14.62 7.01 5.39
C ASP A 154 15.22 5.79 4.72
N TYR A 155 14.53 4.66 4.83
CA TYR A 155 14.93 3.42 4.19
C TYR A 155 15.02 3.56 2.66
N ASP A 156 14.05 4.23 2.02
CA ASP A 156 14.09 4.53 0.59
C ASP A 156 15.33 5.38 0.22
N ASN A 157 15.65 6.40 1.04
CA ASN A 157 16.84 7.24 0.87
C ASN A 157 18.15 6.46 1.08
N PHE A 158 18.21 5.59 2.09
CA PHE A 158 19.37 4.76 2.37
C PHE A 158 19.65 3.80 1.21
N LEU A 159 18.61 3.19 0.63
CA LEU A 159 18.75 2.36 -0.57
C LEU A 159 19.24 3.16 -1.78
N TYR A 160 18.80 4.39 -1.94
CA TYR A 160 19.26 5.28 -3.00
C TYR A 160 20.76 5.61 -2.86
N HIS A 161 21.20 6.02 -1.67
CA HIS A 161 22.62 6.28 -1.38
C HIS A 161 23.50 5.05 -1.60
N GLU A 162 23.02 3.88 -1.16
CA GLU A 162 23.73 2.61 -1.35
C GLU A 162 23.88 2.23 -2.83
N ASN A 163 22.86 2.49 -3.64
CA ASN A 163 22.92 2.25 -5.09
C ASN A 163 23.92 3.19 -5.78
N ILE A 164 23.96 4.47 -5.39
CA ILE A 164 24.96 5.42 -5.90
C ILE A 164 26.38 4.96 -5.57
N ARG A 165 26.62 4.56 -4.31
CA ARG A 165 27.93 4.06 -3.87
C ARG A 165 28.41 2.88 -4.70
N ARG A 166 27.52 1.92 -4.98
CA ARG A 166 27.84 0.74 -5.82
C ARG A 166 28.18 1.09 -7.26
N LYS A 167 27.63 2.18 -7.81
CA LYS A 167 27.95 2.66 -9.17
C LYS A 167 29.26 3.43 -9.25
N GLN A 168 29.74 3.98 -8.13
CA GLN A 168 30.95 4.81 -8.04
C GLN A 168 32.15 4.02 -7.48
N SER A 169 32.14 2.68 -7.57
CA SER A 169 33.03 1.76 -6.85
C SER A 169 34.53 1.88 -7.14
N ASP A 170 34.95 2.72 -8.09
CA ASP A 170 36.38 2.99 -8.37
C ASP A 170 36.98 4.11 -7.48
N ASP A 171 36.16 4.94 -6.80
CA ASP A 171 36.63 6.12 -6.03
C ASP A 171 36.37 6.03 -4.51
N TYR A 172 35.69 5.00 -4.02
CA TYR A 172 35.29 4.85 -2.60
C TYR A 172 36.01 3.69 -1.90
N GLU A 173 37.35 3.70 -1.89
CA GLU A 173 38.11 2.98 -0.87
C GLU A 173 38.15 3.82 0.42
N GLY A 174 37.46 3.37 1.48
CA GLY A 174 37.93 3.64 2.84
C GLY A 174 37.10 4.53 3.76
N SER A 175 35.80 4.26 3.95
CA SER A 175 35.16 4.56 5.23
C SER A 175 34.90 3.27 6.00
N SER A 176 35.51 3.11 7.18
CA SER A 176 35.27 1.98 8.09
C SER A 176 34.00 2.16 8.94
N SER A 177 33.24 3.23 8.70
CA SER A 177 32.03 3.56 9.43
C SER A 177 30.83 2.82 8.83
N PRO A 178 29.92 2.28 9.65
CA PRO A 178 28.73 1.61 9.15
C PRO A 178 27.87 2.58 8.34
N THR A 179 27.37 2.12 7.20
CA THR A 179 26.45 2.87 6.35
C THR A 179 25.12 3.15 7.06
N GLU A 180 24.36 4.13 6.59
CA GLU A 180 23.03 4.46 7.13
C GLU A 180 22.09 3.25 7.06
N LEU A 181 22.20 2.45 5.98
CA LEU A 181 21.44 1.21 5.81
C LEU A 181 21.83 0.16 6.85
N GLU A 182 23.12 -0.04 7.12
CA GLU A 182 23.61 -0.97 8.16
C GLU A 182 23.18 -0.51 9.56
N GLN A 183 23.20 0.79 9.84
CA GLN A 183 22.72 1.37 11.09
C GLN A 183 21.21 1.12 11.28
N PHE A 184 20.42 1.31 10.21
CA PHE A 184 19.00 0.96 10.20
C PHE A 184 18.77 -0.52 10.47
N GLU A 185 19.48 -1.42 9.77
CA GLU A 185 19.34 -2.86 9.95
C GLU A 185 19.69 -3.31 11.38
N GLN A 186 20.74 -2.72 11.96
CA GLN A 186 21.11 -2.97 13.36
C GLN A 186 20.03 -2.46 14.32
N ALA A 187 19.53 -1.24 14.14
CA ALA A 187 18.45 -0.68 14.94
C ALA A 187 17.18 -1.54 14.87
N LEU A 188 16.80 -1.98 13.67
CA LEU A 188 15.67 -2.87 13.46
C LEU A 188 15.88 -4.24 14.12
N SER A 189 17.10 -4.78 14.11
CA SER A 189 17.42 -6.05 14.77
C SER A 189 17.28 -5.97 16.30
N ASN A 190 17.52 -4.80 16.89
CA ASN A 190 17.39 -4.53 18.32
C ASN A 190 15.95 -4.18 18.74
N THR A 191 15.07 -3.90 17.77
CA THR A 191 13.65 -3.63 18.02
C THR A 191 12.91 -4.91 18.38
N ASP A 192 12.06 -4.85 19.39
CA ASP A 192 11.25 -5.99 19.86
C ASP A 192 10.44 -6.65 18.72
N LYS A 193 10.38 -7.99 18.72
CA LYS A 193 9.71 -8.75 17.66
C LYS A 193 8.19 -8.64 17.72
N ASN A 194 7.61 -8.44 18.91
CA ASN A 194 6.17 -8.19 19.01
C ASN A 194 5.81 -6.84 18.41
N PHE A 195 6.64 -5.81 18.64
CA PHE A 195 6.45 -4.50 17.99
C PHE A 195 6.48 -4.62 16.45
N GLN A 196 7.48 -5.32 15.89
CA GLN A 196 7.55 -5.55 14.43
C GLN A 196 6.32 -6.30 13.90
N ARG A 197 5.86 -7.33 14.63
CA ARG A 197 4.68 -8.12 14.28
C ARG A 197 3.40 -7.28 14.36
N GLN A 198 3.23 -6.46 15.40
CA GLN A 198 2.09 -5.56 15.58
C GLN A 198 2.05 -4.51 14.48
N ASN A 199 3.17 -3.85 14.18
CA ASN A 199 3.27 -2.90 13.07
C ASN A 199 2.82 -3.53 11.75
N TYR A 200 3.31 -4.74 11.46
CA TYR A 200 2.91 -5.45 10.25
C TYR A 200 1.44 -5.88 10.25
N GLN A 201 0.91 -6.30 11.40
CA GLN A 201 -0.52 -6.61 11.54
C GLN A 201 -1.38 -5.38 11.27
N HIS A 202 -1.09 -4.25 11.92
CA HIS A 202 -1.82 -2.99 11.70
C HIS A 202 -1.70 -2.51 10.25
N PHE A 203 -0.55 -2.70 9.60
CA PHE A 203 -0.44 -2.42 8.18
C PHE A 203 -1.37 -3.31 7.31
N ASN A 204 -1.52 -4.60 7.64
CA ASN A 204 -2.50 -5.43 6.94
C ASN A 204 -3.94 -4.99 7.22
N GLU A 205 -4.23 -4.52 8.44
CA GLU A 205 -5.53 -3.91 8.77
C GLU A 205 -5.76 -2.64 7.94
N ILE A 206 -4.75 -1.79 7.70
CA ILE A 206 -4.85 -0.65 6.76
C ILE A 206 -5.28 -1.13 5.37
N LEU A 207 -4.69 -2.21 4.84
CA LEU A 207 -5.08 -2.74 3.53
C LEU A 207 -6.53 -3.22 3.49
N GLN A 208 -7.01 -3.81 4.58
CA GLN A 208 -8.42 -4.22 4.72
C GLN A 208 -9.34 -3.00 4.74
N GLN A 209 -9.05 -2.01 5.59
CA GLN A 209 -9.86 -0.79 5.69
C GLN A 209 -9.83 0.04 4.41
N TRP A 210 -8.70 0.04 3.69
CA TRP A 210 -8.58 0.66 2.37
C TRP A 210 -9.49 -0.02 1.35
N ALA A 211 -9.53 -1.35 1.31
CA ALA A 211 -10.45 -2.07 0.42
C ALA A 211 -11.92 -1.75 0.73
N THR A 212 -12.29 -1.69 2.01
CA THR A 212 -13.64 -1.29 2.42
C THR A 212 -13.95 0.15 2.05
N LEU A 213 -13.04 1.10 2.30
CA LEU A 213 -13.22 2.50 1.91
C LEU A 213 -13.44 2.66 0.41
N LYS A 214 -12.67 1.94 -0.44
CA LYS A 214 -12.88 1.96 -1.90
C LYS A 214 -14.29 1.50 -2.28
N GLN A 215 -14.75 0.38 -1.72
CA GLN A 215 -16.09 -0.13 -1.98
C GLN A 215 -17.17 0.89 -1.58
N VAL A 216 -17.03 1.50 -0.41
CA VAL A 216 -17.94 2.55 0.07
C VAL A 216 -17.95 3.74 -0.88
N LEU A 217 -16.78 4.19 -1.34
CA LEU A 217 -16.69 5.31 -2.28
C LEU A 217 -17.30 4.97 -3.65
N ASP A 218 -17.06 3.78 -4.17
CA ASP A 218 -17.67 3.31 -5.41
C ASP A 218 -19.20 3.25 -5.30
N ASP A 219 -19.73 2.76 -4.18
CA ASP A 219 -21.17 2.67 -3.94
C ASP A 219 -21.83 4.04 -3.77
N LEU A 220 -21.13 5.01 -3.15
CA LEU A 220 -21.66 6.36 -2.88
C LEU A 220 -21.50 7.33 -4.05
N LEU A 221 -20.42 7.23 -4.83
CA LEU A 221 -20.08 8.16 -5.91
C LEU A 221 -20.38 7.60 -7.30
N GLY A 222 -20.53 6.28 -7.45
CA GLY A 222 -20.81 5.66 -8.74
C GLY A 222 -19.76 6.01 -9.81
N LEU A 223 -20.21 6.67 -10.89
CA LEU A 223 -19.32 7.05 -11.99
C LEU A 223 -18.32 8.15 -11.64
N ASP A 224 -18.59 8.92 -10.58
CA ASP A 224 -17.74 10.01 -10.11
C ASP A 224 -16.68 9.54 -9.10
N SER A 225 -16.61 8.23 -8.82
CA SER A 225 -15.61 7.63 -7.94
C SER A 225 -14.19 7.85 -8.49
N PRO A 226 -13.22 8.28 -7.66
CA PRO A 226 -11.85 8.53 -8.11
C PRO A 226 -11.11 7.23 -8.45
N SER A 227 -10.08 7.34 -9.29
CA SER A 227 -9.19 6.20 -9.52
C SER A 227 -8.33 5.90 -8.30
N PHE A 228 -8.32 4.65 -7.87
CA PHE A 228 -7.52 4.17 -6.74
C PHE A 228 -6.16 3.57 -7.14
N ALA A 229 -5.88 3.42 -8.44
CA ALA A 229 -4.77 2.61 -8.95
C ALA A 229 -3.38 3.09 -8.48
N ALA A 230 -3.17 4.41 -8.37
CA ALA A 230 -1.91 4.97 -7.89
C ALA A 230 -1.67 4.64 -6.41
N ILE A 231 -2.72 4.71 -5.59
CA ILE A 231 -2.67 4.41 -4.15
C ILE A 231 -2.48 2.91 -3.97
N ASP A 232 -3.22 2.07 -4.69
CA ASP A 232 -3.08 0.60 -4.68
C ASP A 232 -1.64 0.17 -5.02
N SER A 233 -1.05 0.75 -6.07
CA SER A 233 0.35 0.49 -6.46
C SER A 233 1.32 0.89 -5.34
N SER A 234 1.13 2.07 -4.73
CA SER A 234 1.97 2.54 -3.64
C SER A 234 1.86 1.65 -2.40
N LEU A 235 0.65 1.29 -1.98
CA LEU A 235 0.40 0.41 -0.84
C LEU A 235 0.98 -1.00 -1.08
N ASN A 236 0.90 -1.51 -2.32
CA ASN A 236 1.52 -2.79 -2.66
C ASN A 236 3.05 -2.73 -2.56
N ASN A 237 3.68 -1.66 -3.05
CA ASN A 237 5.12 -1.46 -2.91
C ASN A 237 5.54 -1.36 -1.43
N ILE A 238 4.76 -0.64 -0.62
CA ILE A 238 4.97 -0.56 0.83
C ILE A 238 4.81 -1.94 1.47
N HIS A 239 3.79 -2.71 1.09
CA HIS A 239 3.55 -4.06 1.60
C HIS A 239 4.75 -4.99 1.33
N ILE A 240 5.24 -5.03 0.09
CA ILE A 240 6.42 -5.82 -0.31
C ILE A 240 7.65 -5.39 0.49
N THR A 241 7.83 -4.08 0.67
CA THR A 241 8.97 -3.53 1.42
C THR A 241 8.91 -3.88 2.90
N LEU A 242 7.75 -3.72 3.54
CA LEU A 242 7.55 -4.09 4.95
C LEU A 242 7.72 -5.60 5.17
N LYS A 243 7.23 -6.44 4.25
CA LYS A 243 7.49 -7.90 4.27
C LYS A 243 8.98 -8.21 4.31
N LYS A 244 9.77 -7.54 3.46
CA LYS A 244 11.23 -7.70 3.41
C LYS A 244 11.90 -7.20 4.70
N ILE A 245 11.55 -6.00 5.15
CA ILE A 245 12.14 -5.37 6.34
C ILE A 245 11.89 -6.22 7.59
N TYR A 246 10.63 -6.59 7.85
CA TYR A 246 10.26 -7.35 9.04
C TYR A 246 10.49 -8.87 8.92
N LYS A 247 10.87 -9.36 7.73
CA LYS A 247 11.08 -10.79 7.44
C LYS A 247 9.87 -11.62 7.87
N THR A 248 8.70 -11.23 7.39
CA THR A 248 7.39 -11.70 7.89
C THR A 248 7.18 -13.20 7.78
N ASP A 249 7.87 -13.87 6.86
CA ASP A 249 7.84 -15.34 6.71
C ASP A 249 8.29 -16.06 8.00
N GLN A 250 9.06 -15.39 8.87
CA GLN A 250 9.50 -15.91 10.16
C GLN A 250 8.44 -15.76 11.27
N PHE A 251 7.44 -14.90 11.08
CA PHE A 251 6.34 -14.70 12.04
C PHE A 251 5.38 -15.90 12.06
N GLU A 252 5.14 -16.52 10.91
CA GLU A 252 4.20 -17.65 10.79
C GLU A 252 4.75 -18.95 11.43
N GLN A 253 6.08 -19.13 11.41
CA GLN A 253 6.73 -20.31 12.00
C GLN A 253 6.64 -20.34 13.53
N SER A 254 6.60 -19.18 14.19
CA SER A 254 6.53 -19.09 15.66
C SER A 254 5.11 -19.38 16.20
N THR A 255 4.07 -19.12 15.42
CA THR A 255 2.68 -19.49 15.77
C THR A 255 2.43 -21.00 15.70
N GLN A 256 3.12 -21.73 14.82
CA GLN A 256 2.96 -23.19 14.73
C GLN A 256 3.64 -23.93 15.90
N THR A 257 4.69 -23.38 16.51
CA THR A 257 5.38 -24.01 17.65
C THR A 257 4.51 -24.00 18.92
N ILE A 258 3.69 -22.97 19.13
CA ILE A 258 2.83 -22.83 20.31
C ILE A 258 1.61 -23.77 20.23
N ILE A 259 1.09 -24.05 19.02
CA ILE A 259 -0.08 -24.94 18.85
C ILE A 259 0.32 -26.42 18.98
N THR A 260 1.57 -26.77 18.65
CA THR A 260 2.03 -28.17 18.68
C THR A 260 2.27 -28.69 20.11
N GLU A 261 2.55 -27.82 21.09
CA GLU A 261 2.81 -28.25 22.49
C GLU A 261 1.54 -28.41 23.35
N ILE A 262 0.38 -27.93 22.91
CA ILE A 262 -0.87 -27.99 23.69
C ILE A 262 -1.73 -29.23 23.33
N GLU A 263 -1.46 -29.91 22.22
CA GLU A 263 -2.28 -31.04 21.72
C GLU A 263 -1.72 -32.46 21.97
N THR A 264 -0.77 -32.64 22.90
CA THR A 264 -0.32 -33.99 23.32
C THR A 264 -1.01 -34.49 24.59
N SER A 265 -2.33 -34.42 24.65
CA SER A 265 -3.12 -35.33 25.50
C SER A 265 -4.62 -35.18 25.25
N THR A 266 -5.12 -35.83 24.19
CA THR A 266 -6.37 -36.59 24.23
C THR A 266 -6.59 -37.28 22.89
N THR A 267 -6.43 -38.61 22.88
CA THR A 267 -7.01 -39.47 21.86
C THR A 267 -8.54 -39.35 21.91
N PRO A 268 -9.20 -39.26 20.76
CA PRO A 268 -10.26 -40.23 20.52
C PRO A 268 -10.16 -40.90 19.15
N MET A 269 -10.47 -42.18 19.23
CA MET A 269 -10.74 -43.13 18.16
C MET A 269 -11.83 -42.60 17.23
N VAL A 270 -11.52 -42.41 15.93
CA VAL A 270 -12.54 -42.26 14.88
C VAL A 270 -12.18 -43.18 13.71
N GLN A 271 -13.18 -43.95 13.32
CA GLN A 271 -13.16 -45.06 12.40
C GLN A 271 -12.70 -44.67 10.99
N HIS A 272 -11.89 -45.54 10.41
CA HIS A 272 -11.66 -45.62 8.98
C HIS A 272 -12.98 -45.78 8.23
N VAL A 273 -13.32 -44.79 7.40
CA VAL A 273 -14.16 -45.01 6.22
C VAL A 273 -13.29 -44.78 4.99
N THR A 274 -12.97 -45.89 4.35
CA THR A 274 -12.30 -45.96 3.06
C THR A 274 -13.29 -45.60 1.97
N THR A 275 -13.04 -44.53 1.23
CA THR A 275 -13.61 -44.34 -0.11
C THR A 275 -12.49 -44.03 -1.09
N GLN A 276 -12.01 -45.10 -1.72
CA GLN A 276 -11.32 -45.02 -2.99
C GLN A 276 -12.36 -44.73 -4.07
N SER A 277 -12.15 -43.63 -4.81
CA SER A 277 -12.65 -43.49 -6.16
C SER A 277 -11.54 -42.85 -6.99
N ALA A 278 -10.85 -43.70 -7.74
CA ALA A 278 -9.95 -43.31 -8.81
C ALA A 278 -10.78 -42.95 -10.06
N ALA A 279 -10.50 -41.81 -10.65
CA ALA A 279 -10.68 -41.55 -12.07
C ALA A 279 -9.42 -40.81 -12.55
N PRO A 280 -8.66 -41.32 -13.53
CA PRO A 280 -7.53 -40.59 -14.09
C PRO A 280 -8.10 -39.53 -15.03
N GLN A 281 -8.27 -38.31 -14.54
CA GLN A 281 -8.36 -37.16 -15.43
C GLN A 281 -6.93 -36.67 -15.66
N ASN A 282 -6.43 -36.88 -16.89
CA ASN A 282 -5.27 -36.15 -17.42
C ASN A 282 -5.62 -34.66 -17.44
N GLN A 283 -5.44 -33.99 -16.31
CA GLN A 283 -5.40 -32.53 -16.25
C GLN A 283 -3.94 -32.12 -16.33
N LEU A 284 -3.58 -31.38 -17.39
CA LEU A 284 -2.30 -30.68 -17.44
C LEU A 284 -2.31 -29.59 -16.35
N SER A 285 -1.94 -29.98 -15.13
CA SER A 285 -1.65 -29.04 -14.05
C SER A 285 -0.23 -28.54 -14.20
N PHE A 286 -0.04 -27.23 -14.14
CA PHE A 286 1.29 -26.64 -14.03
C PHE A 286 1.84 -26.95 -12.63
N GLN A 287 2.88 -27.78 -12.56
CA GLN A 287 3.52 -28.17 -11.30
C GLN A 287 4.99 -27.77 -11.35
N PRO A 288 5.34 -26.56 -10.85
CA PRO A 288 6.70 -26.06 -10.94
C PRO A 288 7.64 -26.89 -10.05
N GLN A 289 8.72 -27.41 -10.63
CA GLN A 289 9.79 -28.08 -9.90
C GLN A 289 10.92 -27.10 -9.54
N VAL A 290 11.45 -27.17 -8.32
CA VAL A 290 12.39 -26.17 -7.77
C VAL A 290 13.74 -26.11 -8.52
N GLN A 291 14.11 -27.14 -9.29
CA GLN A 291 15.46 -27.28 -9.85
C GLN A 291 15.56 -27.11 -11.39
N SER A 292 14.45 -26.85 -12.11
CA SER A 292 14.47 -26.78 -13.59
C SER A 292 13.61 -25.64 -14.16
N HIS A 293 14.12 -24.41 -14.08
CA HIS A 293 13.43 -23.23 -14.63
C HIS A 293 13.08 -23.36 -16.12
N VAL A 294 13.95 -23.99 -16.92
CA VAL A 294 13.72 -24.20 -18.36
C VAL A 294 12.53 -25.14 -18.61
N GLU A 295 12.44 -26.24 -17.85
CA GLU A 295 11.35 -27.22 -17.98
C GLU A 295 10.02 -26.63 -17.47
N ASN A 296 10.06 -25.88 -16.36
CA ASN A 296 8.90 -25.15 -15.87
C ASN A 296 8.41 -24.12 -16.90
N ARG A 297 9.32 -23.37 -17.53
CA ARG A 297 8.95 -22.41 -18.58
C ARG A 297 8.28 -23.12 -19.76
N GLU A 298 8.80 -24.26 -20.19
CA GLU A 298 8.21 -25.02 -21.28
C GLU A 298 6.82 -25.57 -20.92
N GLN A 299 6.63 -26.08 -19.71
CA GLN A 299 5.34 -26.54 -19.20
C GLN A 299 4.31 -25.40 -19.14
N ALA A 300 4.71 -24.22 -18.63
CA ALA A 300 3.85 -23.04 -18.59
C ALA A 300 3.40 -22.61 -19.99
N MET A 301 4.31 -22.64 -20.97
CA MET A 301 3.99 -22.27 -22.35
C MET A 301 3.01 -23.25 -23.02
N ARG A 302 3.09 -24.56 -22.72
CA ARG A 302 2.13 -25.55 -23.23
C ARG A 302 0.72 -25.30 -22.69
N VAL A 303 0.60 -25.04 -21.38
CA VAL A 303 -0.69 -24.70 -20.76
C VAL A 303 -1.26 -23.41 -21.34
N LEU A 304 -0.42 -22.38 -21.53
CA LEU A 304 -0.84 -21.11 -22.12
C LEU A 304 -1.36 -21.28 -23.56
N GLN A 305 -0.72 -22.15 -24.35
CA GLN A 305 -1.14 -22.47 -25.72
C GLN A 305 -2.52 -23.13 -25.76
N GLU A 306 -2.81 -24.07 -24.86
CA GLU A 306 -4.13 -24.72 -24.76
C GLU A 306 -5.23 -23.72 -24.38
N ILE A 307 -4.95 -22.83 -23.43
CA ILE A 307 -5.88 -21.75 -23.05
C ILE A 307 -6.15 -20.83 -24.25
N ALA A 308 -5.11 -20.42 -24.98
CA ALA A 308 -5.26 -19.58 -26.16
C ALA A 308 -6.09 -20.27 -27.26
N THR A 309 -5.89 -21.57 -27.50
CA THR A 309 -6.69 -22.35 -28.46
C THR A 309 -8.16 -22.44 -28.03
N TYR A 310 -8.43 -22.61 -26.74
CA TYR A 310 -9.80 -22.62 -26.21
C TYR A 310 -10.51 -21.28 -26.45
N PHE A 311 -9.88 -20.15 -26.12
CA PHE A 311 -10.47 -18.83 -26.34
C PHE A 311 -10.60 -18.48 -27.83
N GLN A 312 -9.69 -18.96 -28.68
CA GLN A 312 -9.82 -18.78 -30.13
C GLN A 312 -11.03 -19.51 -30.71
N GLN A 313 -11.35 -20.70 -30.19
CA GLN A 313 -12.48 -21.50 -30.68
C GLN A 313 -13.83 -21.01 -30.16
N ASN A 314 -13.88 -20.55 -28.91
CA ASN A 314 -15.14 -20.18 -28.25
C ASN A 314 -15.42 -18.66 -28.32
N GLU A 315 -14.38 -17.82 -28.36
CA GLU A 315 -14.49 -16.35 -28.33
C GLU A 315 -13.47 -15.67 -29.27
N PRO A 316 -13.57 -15.87 -30.60
CA PRO A 316 -12.56 -15.38 -31.55
C PRO A 316 -12.39 -13.86 -31.61
N HIS A 317 -13.41 -13.10 -31.17
CA HIS A 317 -13.39 -11.63 -31.15
C HIS A 317 -13.19 -11.04 -29.74
N SER A 318 -12.92 -11.88 -28.74
CA SER A 318 -12.63 -11.41 -27.39
C SER A 318 -11.24 -10.78 -27.32
N PRO A 319 -11.09 -9.62 -26.64
CA PRO A 319 -9.77 -9.03 -26.36
C PRO A 319 -8.81 -10.02 -25.69
N VAL A 320 -9.34 -10.95 -24.87
CA VAL A 320 -8.55 -11.99 -24.19
C VAL A 320 -7.91 -12.95 -25.18
N SER A 321 -8.67 -13.41 -26.18
CA SER A 321 -8.19 -14.29 -27.25
C SER A 321 -7.06 -13.65 -28.05
N TYR A 322 -7.23 -12.38 -28.43
CA TYR A 322 -6.21 -11.59 -29.12
C TYR A 322 -4.94 -11.41 -28.27
N MET A 323 -5.10 -11.06 -26.98
CA MET A 323 -3.98 -10.83 -26.08
C MET A 323 -3.18 -12.09 -25.79
N LEU A 324 -3.83 -13.24 -25.59
CA LEU A 324 -3.15 -14.52 -25.36
C LEU A 324 -2.29 -14.94 -26.56
N GLN A 325 -2.81 -14.79 -27.78
CA GLN A 325 -2.05 -15.06 -29.00
C GLN A 325 -0.84 -14.12 -29.15
N LYS A 326 -1.02 -12.84 -28.83
CA LYS A 326 0.06 -11.84 -28.86
C LYS A 326 1.14 -12.16 -27.84
N THR A 327 0.77 -12.56 -26.62
CA THR A 327 1.69 -12.97 -25.55
C THR A 327 2.49 -14.22 -25.95
N ILE A 328 1.85 -15.23 -26.54
CA ILE A 328 2.56 -16.42 -27.03
C ILE A 328 3.58 -16.05 -28.11
N LYS A 329 3.19 -15.20 -29.07
CA LYS A 329 4.09 -14.70 -30.12
C LYS A 329 5.30 -13.96 -29.53
N TRP A 330 5.07 -13.09 -28.55
CA TRP A 330 6.13 -12.35 -27.85
C TRP A 330 7.08 -13.25 -27.05
N SER A 331 6.55 -14.32 -26.43
CA SER A 331 7.36 -15.25 -25.65
C SER A 331 8.41 -16.02 -26.46
N GLN A 332 8.20 -16.12 -27.78
CA GLN A 332 9.08 -16.83 -28.73
C GLN A 332 10.05 -15.87 -29.44
N MET A 333 9.85 -14.55 -29.29
CA MET A 333 10.69 -13.55 -29.92
C MET A 333 11.91 -13.21 -29.04
N PRO A 334 13.11 -13.10 -29.64
CA PRO A 334 14.23 -12.45 -28.98
C PRO A 334 13.87 -11.02 -28.57
N LEU A 335 14.38 -10.58 -27.41
CA LEU A 335 14.04 -9.27 -26.82
C LEU A 335 14.20 -8.09 -27.80
N HIS A 336 15.24 -8.11 -28.64
CA HIS A 336 15.52 -7.05 -29.61
C HIS A 336 14.48 -6.96 -30.74
N GLU A 337 13.91 -8.09 -31.18
CA GLU A 337 12.83 -8.12 -32.17
C GLU A 337 11.52 -7.64 -31.56
N TRP A 338 11.26 -8.03 -30.30
CA TRP A 338 10.08 -7.58 -29.57
C TRP A 338 10.08 -6.07 -29.35
N LEU A 339 11.22 -5.51 -28.91
CA LEU A 339 11.39 -4.07 -28.68
C LEU A 339 11.09 -3.26 -29.95
N THR A 340 11.58 -3.75 -31.10
CA THR A 340 11.35 -3.13 -32.41
C THR A 340 9.88 -3.11 -32.83
N GLN A 341 9.08 -4.08 -32.39
CA GLN A 341 7.64 -4.15 -32.70
C GLN A 341 6.75 -3.34 -31.75
N VAL A 342 7.20 -3.10 -30.51
CA VAL A 342 6.41 -2.44 -29.46
C VAL A 342 6.71 -0.94 -29.37
N ILE A 343 7.94 -0.53 -29.64
CA ILE A 343 8.35 0.87 -29.60
C ILE A 343 8.17 1.45 -31.02
N LYS A 344 7.22 2.37 -31.18
CA LYS A 344 6.89 3.00 -32.47
C LYS A 344 7.82 4.15 -32.86
N ASP A 345 8.63 4.64 -31.91
CA ASP A 345 9.60 5.73 -32.15
C ASP A 345 11.01 5.16 -32.29
N GLU A 346 11.72 5.51 -33.35
CA GLU A 346 13.02 4.92 -33.71
C GLU A 346 14.18 5.34 -32.77
N HIS A 347 13.98 6.36 -31.94
CA HIS A 347 15.06 6.97 -31.13
C HIS A 347 15.48 6.20 -29.86
N PRO A 348 14.55 5.64 -29.05
CA PRO A 348 14.91 4.86 -27.86
C PRO A 348 15.50 3.49 -28.17
N LEU A 349 15.19 2.93 -29.35
CA LEU A 349 15.64 1.59 -29.77
C LEU A 349 17.14 1.55 -30.06
N GLN A 350 17.68 2.62 -30.67
CA GLN A 350 19.08 2.67 -31.08
C GLN A 350 20.03 2.75 -29.88
N MET A 351 19.70 3.57 -28.87
CA MET A 351 20.45 3.61 -27.59
C MET A 351 20.42 2.27 -26.84
N LEU A 352 19.30 1.55 -26.88
CA LEU A 352 19.14 0.27 -26.18
C LEU A 352 19.89 -0.87 -26.89
N GLN A 353 19.92 -0.87 -28.23
CA GLN A 353 20.69 -1.84 -29.03
C GLN A 353 22.21 -1.66 -28.84
N ASP A 354 22.68 -0.41 -28.77
CA ASP A 354 24.08 -0.08 -28.47
C ASP A 354 24.47 -0.51 -27.05
N THR A 355 23.56 -0.32 -26.07
CA THR A 355 23.80 -0.71 -24.67
C THR A 355 23.79 -2.23 -24.48
N LEU A 356 23.00 -2.97 -25.28
CA LEU A 356 22.89 -4.43 -25.22
C LEU A 356 23.87 -5.15 -26.17
N GLY A 357 24.64 -4.42 -26.98
CA GLY A 357 25.72 -4.97 -27.81
C GLY A 357 25.28 -5.84 -28.99
N VAL A 358 24.03 -5.71 -29.45
CA VAL A 358 23.49 -6.51 -30.56
C VAL A 358 23.64 -5.72 -31.87
N GLN A 359 24.60 -6.08 -32.72
CA GLN A 359 24.74 -5.45 -34.03
C GLN A 359 23.70 -6.00 -35.03
N PRO A 360 23.11 -5.14 -35.89
CA PRO A 360 22.25 -5.61 -36.96
C PRO A 360 23.06 -6.44 -37.95
N LYS A 361 22.54 -7.62 -38.29
CA LYS A 361 23.06 -8.43 -39.39
C LYS A 361 22.82 -7.66 -40.69
N ASN A 362 23.89 -7.16 -41.31
CA ASN A 362 23.81 -6.55 -42.63
C ASN A 362 23.42 -7.61 -43.67
N GLU A 363 22.20 -7.54 -44.20
CA GLU A 363 21.82 -8.25 -45.42
C GLU A 363 22.32 -7.48 -46.65
N TYR A 364 23.64 -7.49 -46.83
CA TYR A 364 24.31 -7.30 -48.12
C TYR A 364 25.67 -8.00 -48.08
N GLU A 365 25.63 -9.34 -47.99
CA GLU A 365 26.67 -10.25 -48.49
C GLU A 365 26.04 -11.58 -48.90
#